data_AF-A0AAN4N0H7-F1
#
_entry.id   AF-A0AAN4N0H7-F1
#
_cell.length_a   1.000
_cell.length_b   1.000
_cell.length_c   1.000
_cell.angle_alpha   90.00
_cell.angle_beta   90.00
_cell.angle_gamma   90.00
#
_symmetry.space_group_name_H-M   'P 1'
#
loop_
_entity.id
_entity.type
_entity.pdbx_description
1 polymer ?
#
loop_
_entity_poly.entity_id
_entity_poly.type
_entity_poly.pdbx_seq_one_letter_code
_entity_poly.pdbx_strand_id
1 'polypeptide(L)'
;MKVEWKKLMFGLAIGAGMMMMASCSDEENFDPGGSTGKETPEPTEKAFLSMRLSTGSLAGTRVAVDPTTSGRTEEQVVNHVRMVLYETKNNTVRYSWDLNVSTDGMNEFTGGDVVRGEDVPSATPTVSRFVTVGREVVKQDYELLILINPPGELLEITEQGNPRSYLSRAANMTKESLIQPYGIAADNNFYMTNHQDLIFVPEVELRDNQRMAEENPVRVEVERAVAKVVVSGVPEVVPHGDRIDNLKWGLDVTNMYTYWMRKMTFIANSGGVPNEMEQLNAGYREERYAEDPNFTRFSSWNGGNPVGQFEYLSGTPELSKNFDDYDYTLENTMDAADQRHDVTTRVVISGTYTPNGFGSVATRNGGGISFYYFKGNAIRVEAMRDMVNDRGQIPQELRDAGLEQAIENVLA
;
A
#
# COMPACT_ATOMS: atom_id res chain seq x y z
N MET A 1 55.19 -45.72 4.45
CA MET A 1 53.74 -45.99 4.44
C MET A 1 53.13 -45.27 3.22
N LYS A 2 52.01 -45.75 2.68
CA LYS A 2 51.37 -45.26 1.43
C LYS A 2 50.61 -43.91 1.65
N VAL A 3 50.24 -43.05 0.67
CA VAL A 3 50.52 -42.83 -0.79
C VAL A 3 49.99 -41.42 -1.17
N GLU A 4 50.39 -40.88 -2.34
CA GLU A 4 49.82 -39.81 -3.25
C GLU A 4 48.49 -39.09 -2.88
N TRP A 5 48.23 -37.83 -3.29
CA TRP A 5 48.16 -37.39 -4.71
C TRP A 5 48.29 -35.86 -4.97
N LYS A 6 48.50 -35.46 -6.24
CA LYS A 6 48.61 -34.06 -6.71
C LYS A 6 47.72 -33.70 -7.91
N LYS A 7 47.12 -32.51 -7.85
CA LYS A 7 46.90 -31.46 -8.90
C LYS A 7 46.53 -31.82 -10.36
N LEU A 8 45.44 -31.21 -10.86
CA LEU A 8 45.37 -30.38 -12.10
C LEU A 8 44.02 -29.59 -12.11
N MET A 9 43.80 -28.33 -12.52
CA MET A 9 44.56 -27.16 -13.05
C MET A 9 44.50 -26.83 -14.57
N PHE A 10 43.66 -25.84 -14.93
CA PHE A 10 43.60 -25.04 -16.19
C PHE A 10 43.20 -25.78 -17.51
N GLY A 11 42.61 -25.12 -18.53
CA GLY A 11 42.28 -23.69 -18.71
C GLY A 11 41.40 -23.38 -19.96
N LEU A 12 41.17 -22.09 -20.26
CA LEU A 12 40.21 -21.56 -21.25
C LEU A 12 40.49 -21.85 -22.75
N ALA A 13 39.43 -21.84 -23.56
CA ALA A 13 39.40 -21.26 -24.92
C ALA A 13 37.95 -20.83 -25.31
N ILE A 14 37.78 -19.98 -26.33
CA ILE A 14 36.50 -19.34 -26.73
C ILE A 14 36.10 -19.75 -28.16
N GLY A 15 34.79 -19.92 -28.41
CA GLY A 15 34.20 -20.03 -29.75
C GLY A 15 32.72 -19.59 -29.73
N ALA A 16 32.24 -18.91 -30.78
CA ALA A 16 30.92 -18.29 -30.81
C ALA A 16 29.93 -19.04 -31.73
N GLY A 17 28.65 -19.05 -31.37
CA GLY A 17 27.57 -19.60 -32.20
C GLY A 17 26.20 -19.54 -31.52
N MET A 18 25.40 -18.51 -31.85
CA MET A 18 23.96 -18.51 -31.57
C MET A 18 23.21 -19.18 -32.73
N MET A 19 22.32 -20.13 -32.43
CA MET A 19 21.00 -20.24 -33.09
C MET A 19 20.11 -21.32 -32.45
N MET A 20 18.85 -20.94 -32.18
CA MET A 20 17.59 -21.71 -32.18
C MET A 20 17.51 -23.11 -31.53
N MET A 21 16.44 -23.30 -30.75
CA MET A 21 16.00 -24.63 -30.27
C MET A 21 15.18 -25.38 -31.33
N ALA A 22 15.34 -26.71 -31.40
CA ALA A 22 14.22 -27.65 -31.67
C ALA A 22 14.59 -29.11 -31.38
N SER A 23 13.74 -29.78 -30.58
CA SER A 23 13.39 -31.22 -30.61
C SER A 23 14.46 -32.32 -30.46
N CYS A 24 14.06 -33.41 -29.80
CA CYS A 24 14.85 -34.60 -29.50
C CYS A 24 15.29 -35.41 -30.73
N SER A 25 16.44 -36.08 -30.58
CA SER A 25 16.75 -37.41 -31.13
C SER A 25 17.70 -38.12 -30.17
N ASP A 26 17.44 -39.38 -29.85
CA ASP A 26 18.13 -40.13 -28.79
C ASP A 26 19.57 -40.56 -29.17
N GLU A 27 20.43 -40.69 -28.15
CA GLU A 27 21.44 -41.76 -28.11
C GLU A 27 21.40 -42.43 -26.74
N GLU A 28 21.44 -43.76 -26.72
CA GLU A 28 21.37 -44.56 -25.50
C GLU A 28 22.66 -44.44 -24.66
N ASN A 29 22.51 -44.49 -23.33
CA ASN A 29 23.57 -45.08 -22.52
C ASN A 29 22.98 -45.87 -21.33
N PHE A 30 23.57 -47.04 -21.08
CA PHE A 30 22.96 -48.11 -20.30
C PHE A 30 23.43 -48.09 -18.84
N ASP A 31 22.53 -47.82 -17.90
CA ASP A 31 22.77 -47.99 -16.45
C ASP A 31 21.69 -48.91 -15.81
N PRO A 32 22.02 -50.18 -15.50
CA PRO A 32 21.09 -51.16 -14.94
C PRO A 32 20.99 -51.06 -13.40
N GLY A 33 20.76 -49.85 -12.86
CA GLY A 33 20.87 -49.61 -11.40
C GLY A 33 19.98 -48.52 -10.78
N GLY A 34 19.20 -47.77 -11.56
CA GLY A 34 18.35 -46.69 -11.05
C GLY A 34 16.96 -47.15 -10.59
N SER A 35 16.53 -46.74 -9.39
CA SER A 35 15.10 -46.82 -9.02
C SER A 35 14.28 -45.98 -9.98
N THR A 36 13.16 -46.50 -10.49
CA THR A 36 12.19 -45.67 -11.19
C THR A 36 11.67 -44.60 -10.23
N GLY A 37 12.05 -43.34 -10.49
CA GLY A 37 11.31 -42.21 -9.97
C GLY A 37 9.89 -42.36 -10.49
N LYS A 38 8.91 -42.50 -9.58
CA LYS A 38 7.51 -42.44 -10.00
C LYS A 38 7.26 -41.04 -10.50
N GLU A 39 7.14 -40.88 -11.81
CA GLU A 39 6.34 -39.80 -12.37
C GLU A 39 4.95 -39.93 -11.73
N THR A 40 4.65 -39.06 -10.77
CA THR A 40 3.29 -38.84 -10.33
C THR A 40 2.52 -38.38 -11.56
N PRO A 41 1.48 -39.09 -12.02
CA PRO A 41 0.67 -38.61 -13.13
C PRO A 41 0.19 -37.20 -12.82
N GLU A 42 0.31 -36.28 -13.77
CA GLU A 42 -0.39 -34.99 -13.66
C GLU A 42 -1.88 -35.29 -13.49
N PRO A 43 -2.57 -34.71 -12.49
CA PRO A 43 -3.97 -35.00 -12.27
C PRO A 43 -4.81 -34.63 -13.51
N THR A 44 -5.61 -35.58 -13.99
CA THR A 44 -6.46 -35.42 -15.18
C THR A 44 -7.95 -35.41 -14.85
N GLU A 45 -8.32 -35.58 -13.58
CA GLU A 45 -9.71 -35.46 -13.15
C GLU A 45 -10.13 -33.98 -13.21
N LYS A 46 -11.34 -33.72 -13.73
CA LYS A 46 -11.90 -32.38 -13.88
C LYS A 46 -12.76 -32.06 -12.66
N ALA A 47 -12.65 -30.84 -12.16
CA ALA A 47 -13.54 -30.27 -11.17
C ALA A 47 -13.84 -28.80 -11.54
N PHE A 48 -14.66 -28.13 -10.74
CA PHE A 48 -15.11 -26.77 -10.96
C PHE A 48 -14.88 -25.90 -9.73
N LEU A 49 -14.49 -24.65 -9.97
CA LEU A 49 -14.27 -23.64 -8.96
C LEU A 49 -15.05 -22.36 -9.29
N SER A 50 -15.65 -21.76 -8.27
CA SER A 50 -16.27 -20.44 -8.31
C SER A 50 -15.84 -19.69 -7.05
N MET A 51 -15.74 -18.36 -7.13
CA MET A 51 -15.47 -17.49 -5.99
C MET A 51 -16.61 -16.50 -5.74
N ARG A 52 -16.82 -16.18 -4.46
CA ARG A 52 -17.71 -15.11 -4.00
C ARG A 52 -16.82 -13.99 -3.48
N LEU A 53 -16.61 -12.97 -4.29
CA LEU A 53 -15.81 -11.81 -3.93
C LEU A 53 -16.63 -10.74 -3.21
N SER A 54 -16.05 -10.10 -2.20
CA SER A 54 -16.59 -8.92 -1.53
C SER A 54 -15.54 -7.80 -1.51
N THR A 55 -15.81 -6.65 -2.15
CA THR A 55 -14.93 -5.45 -2.17
C THR A 55 -15.19 -4.50 -0.99
N GLY A 56 -16.32 -4.68 -0.29
CA GLY A 56 -16.56 -4.02 0.97
C GLY A 56 -15.70 -4.66 2.06
N SER A 57 -14.82 -3.86 2.67
CA SER A 57 -14.34 -4.17 4.03
C SER A 57 -15.55 -4.46 4.91
N LEU A 58 -15.55 -5.58 5.63
CA LEU A 58 -16.66 -5.98 6.49
C LEU A 58 -17.20 -4.78 7.29
N ALA A 59 -18.49 -4.49 7.17
CA ALA A 59 -19.21 -3.57 8.06
C ALA A 59 -19.42 -4.19 9.46
N GLY A 60 -18.51 -5.06 9.88
CA GLY A 60 -18.45 -5.64 11.21
C GLY A 60 -17.94 -4.59 12.18
N THR A 61 -18.83 -4.13 13.05
CA THR A 61 -18.46 -3.47 14.31
C THR A 61 -17.52 -2.27 14.23
N ARG A 62 -17.76 -1.33 13.29
CA ARG A 62 -17.40 0.10 13.51
C ARG A 62 -18.22 0.68 14.67
N VAL A 63 -17.96 0.24 15.88
CA VAL A 63 -18.50 0.81 17.11
C VAL A 63 -17.50 1.88 17.57
N ALA A 64 -17.87 3.15 17.38
CA ALA A 64 -17.10 4.38 17.67
C ALA A 64 -16.26 5.04 16.54
N VAL A 65 -16.52 4.73 15.26
CA VAL A 65 -16.20 5.65 14.14
C VAL A 65 -17.48 5.92 13.34
N ASP A 66 -17.74 7.19 13.05
CA ASP A 66 -19.01 7.67 12.49
C ASP A 66 -19.39 6.95 11.17
N PRO A 67 -20.61 6.36 11.07
CA PRO A 67 -21.10 5.71 9.85
C PRO A 67 -21.26 6.64 8.64
N THR A 68 -21.07 7.96 8.77
CA THR A 68 -21.03 8.89 7.62
C THR A 68 -19.84 8.66 6.67
N THR A 69 -18.73 8.08 7.15
CA THR A 69 -17.47 7.95 6.40
C THR A 69 -17.42 6.70 5.50
N SER A 70 -18.34 6.62 4.55
CA SER A 70 -18.24 5.69 3.40
C SER A 70 -17.00 5.99 2.56
N GLY A 71 -16.46 4.97 1.90
CA GLY A 71 -15.56 5.18 0.76
C GLY A 71 -16.28 5.94 -0.36
N ARG A 72 -15.51 6.64 -1.19
CA ARG A 72 -16.00 7.34 -2.39
C ARG A 72 -16.60 6.36 -3.40
N THR A 73 -17.38 6.85 -4.35
CA THR A 73 -17.81 6.07 -5.52
C THR A 73 -16.59 5.63 -6.35
N GLU A 74 -15.67 6.57 -6.60
CA GLU A 74 -14.47 6.35 -7.41
C GLU A 74 -13.48 5.37 -6.74
N GLU A 75 -13.59 5.17 -5.43
CA GLU A 75 -12.84 4.16 -4.66
C GLU A 75 -13.45 2.75 -4.79
N GLN A 76 -14.66 2.61 -5.33
CA GLN A 76 -15.43 1.35 -5.40
C GLN A 76 -15.54 0.77 -6.82
N VAL A 77 -15.14 1.51 -7.85
CA VAL A 77 -15.17 1.07 -9.26
C VAL A 77 -14.26 -0.14 -9.49
N VAL A 78 -14.75 -1.08 -10.28
CA VAL A 78 -13.98 -2.23 -10.78
C VAL A 78 -14.11 -2.27 -12.30
N ASN A 79 -12.98 -2.09 -12.99
CA ASN A 79 -12.88 -2.20 -14.45
C ASN A 79 -12.35 -3.57 -14.88
N HIS A 80 -11.57 -4.22 -14.01
CA HIS A 80 -10.82 -5.43 -14.31
C HIS A 80 -10.68 -6.28 -13.05
N VAL A 81 -11.07 -7.55 -13.13
CA VAL A 81 -10.74 -8.57 -12.12
C VAL A 81 -9.91 -9.66 -12.78
N ARG A 82 -8.76 -10.00 -12.20
CA ARG A 82 -7.98 -11.19 -12.58
C ARG A 82 -8.03 -12.23 -11.45
N MET A 83 -8.31 -13.47 -11.82
CA MET A 83 -8.29 -14.64 -10.95
C MET A 83 -7.09 -15.51 -11.30
N VAL A 84 -6.25 -15.82 -10.31
CA VAL A 84 -5.00 -16.58 -10.49
C VAL A 84 -4.99 -17.76 -9.52
N LEU A 85 -4.66 -18.95 -10.03
CA LEU A 85 -4.51 -20.17 -9.25
C LEU A 85 -3.06 -20.66 -9.35
N TYR A 86 -2.37 -20.72 -8.22
CA TYR A 86 -1.06 -21.34 -8.10
C TYR A 86 -1.21 -22.83 -7.75
N GLU A 87 -0.45 -23.70 -8.42
CA GLU A 87 -0.35 -25.11 -8.03
C GLU A 87 0.65 -25.28 -6.87
N THR A 88 0.25 -25.99 -5.80
CA THR A 88 1.06 -26.16 -4.59
C THR A 88 2.33 -26.99 -4.82
N LYS A 89 2.29 -27.92 -5.79
CA LYS A 89 3.38 -28.84 -6.17
C LYS A 89 4.62 -28.11 -6.70
N ASN A 90 4.41 -27.18 -7.64
CA ASN A 90 5.49 -26.46 -8.34
C ASN A 90 5.59 -24.97 -7.93
N ASN A 91 4.60 -24.46 -7.17
CA ASN A 91 4.47 -23.04 -6.77
C ASN A 91 4.42 -22.08 -7.98
N THR A 92 3.80 -22.52 -9.08
CA THR A 92 3.65 -21.80 -10.35
C THR A 92 2.19 -21.48 -10.65
N VAL A 93 1.91 -20.43 -11.42
CA VAL A 93 0.57 -20.12 -11.93
C VAL A 93 0.11 -21.26 -12.84
N ARG A 94 -0.88 -22.05 -12.41
CA ARG A 94 -1.53 -23.09 -13.22
C ARG A 94 -2.63 -22.50 -14.10
N TYR A 95 -3.35 -21.51 -13.60
CA TYR A 95 -4.39 -20.77 -14.32
C TYR A 95 -4.33 -19.28 -14.02
N SER A 96 -4.59 -18.46 -15.04
CA SER A 96 -4.74 -17.01 -14.92
C SER A 96 -5.86 -16.58 -15.85
N TRP A 97 -6.87 -15.90 -15.33
CA TRP A 97 -8.03 -15.46 -16.10
C TRP A 97 -8.39 -14.01 -15.80
N ASP A 98 -8.40 -13.19 -16.83
CA ASP A 98 -9.07 -11.90 -16.83
C ASP A 98 -10.58 -12.15 -16.98
N LEU A 99 -11.33 -11.75 -15.95
CA LEU A 99 -12.77 -12.02 -15.85
C LEU A 99 -13.57 -10.85 -16.44
N ASN A 100 -14.61 -11.19 -17.18
CA ASN A 100 -15.60 -10.23 -17.67
C ASN A 100 -16.54 -9.84 -16.52
N VAL A 101 -16.06 -8.97 -15.63
CA VAL A 101 -16.76 -8.46 -14.43
C VAL A 101 -16.41 -6.99 -14.19
N SER A 102 -17.41 -6.13 -13.98
CA SER A 102 -17.23 -4.71 -13.63
C SER A 102 -18.38 -4.10 -12.81
N THR A 103 -18.11 -3.00 -12.11
CA THR A 103 -19.10 -2.10 -11.50
C THR A 103 -18.60 -0.65 -11.58
N ASP A 104 -19.53 0.30 -11.71
CA ASP A 104 -19.29 1.75 -11.65
C ASP A 104 -19.24 2.32 -10.22
N GLY A 105 -19.20 1.45 -9.20
CA GLY A 105 -19.17 1.85 -7.79
C GLY A 105 -20.51 2.36 -7.23
N MET A 106 -21.60 2.32 -8.03
CA MET A 106 -22.96 2.67 -7.60
C MET A 106 -23.95 1.54 -7.86
N ASN A 107 -23.83 0.87 -8.99
CA ASN A 107 -24.71 -0.20 -9.47
C ASN A 107 -24.13 -1.58 -9.14
N GLU A 108 -24.95 -2.62 -9.27
CA GLU A 108 -24.50 -4.01 -9.09
C GLU A 108 -23.36 -4.40 -10.04
N PHE A 109 -22.55 -5.37 -9.63
CA PHE A 109 -21.60 -6.02 -10.52
C PHE A 109 -22.31 -6.63 -11.74
N THR A 110 -21.76 -6.36 -12.92
CA THR A 110 -22.22 -6.88 -14.21
C THR A 110 -21.07 -7.50 -15.00
N GLY A 111 -21.39 -8.18 -16.10
CA GLY A 111 -20.42 -8.86 -16.96
C GLY A 111 -20.81 -10.31 -17.24
N GLY A 112 -20.08 -10.94 -18.16
CA GLY A 112 -20.33 -12.33 -18.59
C GLY A 112 -19.88 -13.40 -17.60
N ASP A 113 -18.99 -13.06 -16.65
CA ASP A 113 -18.52 -13.96 -15.59
C ASP A 113 -19.31 -13.80 -14.28
N VAL A 114 -20.38 -12.99 -14.24
CA VAL A 114 -21.21 -12.76 -13.04
C VAL A 114 -22.46 -13.66 -13.04
N VAL A 115 -22.56 -14.56 -12.05
CA VAL A 115 -23.77 -15.38 -11.83
C VAL A 115 -24.95 -14.50 -11.41
N ARG A 116 -26.14 -14.78 -11.95
CA ARG A 116 -27.35 -14.03 -11.65
C ARG A 116 -28.23 -14.72 -10.61
N GLY A 117 -29.02 -13.92 -9.90
CA GLY A 117 -29.93 -14.38 -8.85
C GLY A 117 -31.06 -15.29 -9.35
N GLU A 118 -31.30 -15.31 -10.66
CA GLU A 118 -32.27 -16.18 -11.33
C GLU A 118 -31.77 -17.63 -11.41
N ASP A 119 -30.46 -17.84 -11.64
CA ASP A 119 -29.82 -19.17 -11.70
C ASP A 119 -29.49 -19.72 -10.30
N VAL A 120 -28.96 -18.84 -9.45
CA VAL A 120 -28.52 -19.15 -8.08
C VAL A 120 -28.92 -18.00 -7.14
N PRO A 121 -30.03 -18.11 -6.38
CA PRO A 121 -30.56 -17.00 -5.57
C PRO A 121 -29.62 -16.44 -4.49
N SER A 122 -28.65 -17.22 -4.02
CA SER A 122 -27.59 -16.76 -3.10
C SER A 122 -26.48 -15.94 -3.79
N ALA A 123 -26.37 -16.02 -5.12
CA ALA A 123 -25.33 -15.38 -5.91
C ALA A 123 -25.65 -13.92 -6.29
N THR A 124 -26.95 -13.53 -6.30
CA THR A 124 -27.46 -12.20 -6.66
C THR A 124 -26.45 -11.07 -6.36
N PRO A 125 -25.93 -10.37 -7.39
CA PRO A 125 -24.88 -9.37 -7.21
C PRO A 125 -25.38 -8.13 -6.45
N THR A 126 -24.42 -7.32 -6.02
CA THR A 126 -24.63 -5.99 -5.40
C THR A 126 -23.48 -5.09 -5.84
N VAL A 127 -23.45 -3.82 -5.42
CA VAL A 127 -22.32 -2.91 -5.73
C VAL A 127 -20.98 -3.38 -5.14
N SER A 128 -21.00 -4.16 -4.06
CA SER A 128 -19.79 -4.56 -3.31
C SER A 128 -19.53 -6.07 -3.27
N ARG A 129 -20.30 -6.87 -4.01
CA ARG A 129 -20.21 -8.34 -3.99
C ARG A 129 -20.80 -8.99 -5.24
N PHE A 130 -20.15 -10.05 -5.72
CA PHE A 130 -20.67 -10.96 -6.77
C PHE A 130 -20.25 -12.42 -6.53
N VAL A 131 -20.67 -13.32 -7.41
CA VAL A 131 -20.18 -14.71 -7.52
C VAL A 131 -19.77 -14.98 -8.97
N THR A 132 -18.63 -15.63 -9.19
CA THR A 132 -18.17 -15.97 -10.55
C THR A 132 -18.91 -17.16 -11.12
N VAL A 133 -19.10 -17.16 -12.45
CA VAL A 133 -19.41 -18.38 -13.21
C VAL A 133 -18.39 -19.47 -12.86
N GLY A 134 -18.85 -20.71 -12.68
CA GLY A 134 -18.01 -21.83 -12.27
C GLY A 134 -17.07 -22.28 -13.39
N ARG A 135 -15.76 -22.19 -13.17
CA ARG A 135 -14.71 -22.50 -14.16
C ARG A 135 -14.15 -23.90 -13.97
N GLU A 136 -13.92 -24.61 -15.07
CA GLU A 136 -13.31 -25.94 -15.05
C GLU A 136 -11.82 -25.84 -14.69
N VAL A 137 -11.37 -26.71 -13.79
CA VAL A 137 -9.99 -26.87 -13.33
C VAL A 137 -9.60 -28.35 -13.30
N VAL A 138 -8.31 -28.63 -13.39
CA VAL A 138 -7.75 -29.89 -12.92
C VAL A 138 -8.00 -30.01 -11.41
N LYS A 139 -8.44 -31.18 -10.96
CA LYS A 139 -8.70 -31.47 -9.54
C LYS A 139 -7.38 -31.75 -8.80
N GLN A 140 -6.99 -30.80 -7.95
CA GLN A 140 -5.83 -30.82 -7.03
C GLN A 140 -5.94 -29.65 -6.04
N ASP A 141 -5.01 -29.53 -5.10
CA ASP A 141 -4.89 -28.35 -4.22
C ASP A 141 -4.38 -27.10 -4.98
N TYR A 142 -4.93 -25.93 -4.64
CA TYR A 142 -4.53 -24.63 -5.18
C TYR A 142 -4.33 -23.56 -4.12
N GLU A 143 -3.64 -22.49 -4.48
CA GLU A 143 -3.68 -21.21 -3.78
C GLU A 143 -4.27 -20.12 -4.68
N LEU A 144 -5.32 -19.44 -4.21
CA LEU A 144 -6.11 -18.47 -4.94
C LEU A 144 -5.67 -17.03 -4.61
N LEU A 145 -5.24 -16.32 -5.64
CA LEU A 145 -5.02 -14.87 -5.66
C LEU A 145 -6.10 -14.21 -6.50
N ILE A 146 -6.72 -13.15 -5.99
CA ILE A 146 -7.50 -12.22 -6.81
C ILE A 146 -6.81 -10.87 -6.89
N LEU A 147 -6.86 -10.25 -8.06
CA LEU A 147 -6.43 -8.90 -8.34
C LEU A 147 -7.60 -8.09 -8.92
N ILE A 148 -7.83 -6.88 -8.41
CA ILE A 148 -8.83 -5.94 -8.89
C ILE A 148 -8.10 -4.67 -9.33
N ASN A 149 -8.39 -4.19 -10.54
CA ASN A 149 -7.69 -3.07 -11.20
C ASN A 149 -6.14 -3.17 -11.11
N PRO A 150 -5.52 -4.33 -11.42
CA PRO A 150 -4.07 -4.50 -11.32
C PRO A 150 -3.28 -3.58 -12.28
N PRO A 151 -2.13 -3.04 -11.85
CA PRO A 151 -1.15 -2.44 -12.75
C PRO A 151 -0.53 -3.49 -13.69
N GLY A 152 0.03 -3.05 -14.82
CA GLY A 152 0.55 -3.94 -15.87
C GLY A 152 1.61 -4.95 -15.42
N GLU A 153 2.51 -4.57 -14.50
CA GLU A 153 3.52 -5.49 -13.94
C GLU A 153 2.87 -6.72 -13.28
N LEU A 154 1.74 -6.53 -12.59
CA LEU A 154 0.98 -7.63 -11.98
C LEU A 154 0.27 -8.52 -13.01
N LEU A 155 -0.03 -8.00 -14.19
CA LEU A 155 -0.52 -8.82 -15.30
C LEU A 155 0.61 -9.70 -15.88
N GLU A 156 1.83 -9.18 -15.98
CA GLU A 156 3.00 -9.94 -16.45
C GLU A 156 3.41 -11.03 -15.45
N ILE A 157 3.62 -10.69 -14.17
CA ILE A 157 4.12 -11.67 -13.19
C ILE A 157 3.09 -12.75 -12.79
N THR A 158 1.82 -12.59 -13.19
CA THR A 158 0.75 -13.60 -13.00
C THR A 158 0.34 -14.33 -14.28
N GLU A 159 1.14 -14.27 -15.35
CA GLU A 159 0.95 -15.17 -16.50
C GLU A 159 1.21 -16.65 -16.14
N GLN A 160 0.64 -17.56 -16.93
CA GLN A 160 0.72 -19.01 -16.70
C GLN A 160 2.18 -19.50 -16.71
N GLY A 161 2.55 -20.32 -15.73
CA GLY A 161 3.91 -20.83 -15.53
C GLY A 161 4.83 -19.94 -14.69
N ASN A 162 4.50 -18.67 -14.42
CA ASN A 162 5.32 -17.83 -13.53
C ASN A 162 5.24 -18.29 -12.06
N PRO A 163 6.34 -18.18 -11.27
CA PRO A 163 6.38 -18.65 -9.89
C PRO A 163 5.77 -17.65 -8.88
N ARG A 164 5.08 -18.16 -7.85
CA ARG A 164 4.47 -17.38 -6.73
C ARG A 164 5.44 -16.37 -6.11
N SER A 165 6.73 -16.72 -6.04
CA SER A 165 7.81 -15.88 -5.51
C SER A 165 7.96 -14.50 -6.17
N TYR A 166 7.37 -14.27 -7.35
CA TYR A 166 7.35 -12.93 -7.95
C TYR A 166 6.43 -11.95 -7.20
N LEU A 167 5.35 -12.43 -6.56
CA LEU A 167 4.47 -11.59 -5.71
C LEU A 167 5.19 -11.04 -4.47
N SER A 168 6.18 -11.78 -3.97
CA SER A 168 6.96 -11.43 -2.77
C SER A 168 8.03 -10.35 -3.03
N ARG A 169 8.06 -9.76 -4.23
CA ARG A 169 8.95 -8.65 -4.56
C ARG A 169 8.32 -7.34 -4.11
N ALA A 170 9.15 -6.43 -3.60
CA ALA A 170 8.73 -5.06 -3.33
C ALA A 170 8.59 -4.29 -4.66
N ALA A 171 7.46 -3.64 -4.86
CA ALA A 171 7.26 -2.64 -5.89
C ALA A 171 7.83 -1.29 -5.43
N ASN A 172 8.28 -0.45 -6.38
CA ASN A 172 8.65 0.94 -6.10
C ASN A 172 7.68 1.89 -6.80
N MET A 173 7.09 2.82 -6.05
CA MET A 173 6.12 3.80 -6.55
C MET A 173 6.29 5.13 -5.83
N THR A 174 6.22 6.25 -6.56
CA THR A 174 6.11 7.58 -5.94
C THR A 174 4.67 7.88 -5.55
N LYS A 175 4.46 8.72 -4.54
CA LYS A 175 3.15 9.23 -4.13
C LYS A 175 2.37 9.84 -5.30
N GLU A 176 3.05 10.54 -6.22
CA GLU A 176 2.44 11.06 -7.44
C GLU A 176 1.93 9.91 -8.34
N SER A 177 2.74 8.88 -8.58
CA SER A 177 2.36 7.74 -9.44
C SER A 177 1.15 6.94 -8.92
N LEU A 178 0.80 7.05 -7.63
CA LEU A 178 -0.40 6.43 -7.07
C LEU A 178 -1.68 7.00 -7.71
N ILE A 179 -1.73 8.32 -7.97
CA ILE A 179 -2.95 9.04 -8.38
C ILE A 179 -2.97 9.46 -9.86
N GLN A 180 -1.84 9.36 -10.56
CA GLN A 180 -1.77 9.54 -12.02
C GLN A 180 -2.60 8.46 -12.74
N PRO A 181 -3.03 8.66 -14.01
CA PRO A 181 -3.82 7.68 -14.74
C PRO A 181 -3.20 6.27 -14.74
N TYR A 182 -4.03 5.26 -14.47
CA TYR A 182 -3.65 3.84 -14.26
C TYR A 182 -2.82 3.56 -12.98
N GLY A 183 -2.58 4.56 -12.13
CA GLY A 183 -2.04 4.39 -10.79
C GLY A 183 -2.97 3.62 -9.86
N ILE A 184 -2.40 3.03 -8.80
CA ILE A 184 -3.12 2.12 -7.87
C ILE A 184 -4.12 2.81 -6.93
N ALA A 185 -4.11 4.14 -6.89
CA ALA A 185 -5.05 5.01 -6.17
C ALA A 185 -5.70 6.06 -7.09
N ALA A 186 -5.65 5.84 -8.41
CA ALA A 186 -6.26 6.73 -9.38
C ALA A 186 -7.79 6.60 -9.33
N ASP A 187 -8.49 7.71 -9.53
CA ASP A 187 -9.95 7.73 -9.51
C ASP A 187 -10.53 6.70 -10.50
N ASN A 188 -11.43 5.87 -9.98
CA ASN A 188 -12.07 4.75 -10.67
C ASN A 188 -11.15 3.55 -10.97
N ASN A 189 -9.91 3.51 -10.45
CA ASN A 189 -8.92 2.46 -10.73
C ASN A 189 -8.13 2.03 -9.47
N PHE A 190 -8.80 1.90 -8.32
CA PHE A 190 -8.14 1.48 -7.09
C PHE A 190 -7.73 0.00 -7.14
N TYR A 191 -6.43 -0.27 -6.99
CA TYR A 191 -5.91 -1.63 -6.94
C TYR A 191 -6.30 -2.30 -5.62
N MET A 192 -6.83 -3.54 -5.71
CA MET A 192 -7.17 -4.36 -4.55
C MET A 192 -6.71 -5.80 -4.75
N THR A 193 -6.37 -6.48 -3.66
CA THR A 193 -6.07 -7.92 -3.65
C THR A 193 -6.53 -8.57 -2.34
N ASN A 194 -6.27 -9.87 -2.17
CA ASN A 194 -6.57 -10.62 -0.95
C ASN A 194 -6.20 -9.81 0.31
N HIS A 195 -7.13 -9.69 1.27
CA HIS A 195 -6.93 -8.89 2.48
C HIS A 195 -6.01 -9.53 3.54
N GLN A 196 -5.47 -10.70 3.23
CA GLN A 196 -4.54 -11.56 3.98
C GLN A 196 -3.71 -12.33 2.92
N ASP A 197 -3.13 -13.49 3.24
CA ASP A 197 -2.39 -14.31 2.26
C ASP A 197 -3.30 -14.90 1.15
N LEU A 198 -2.70 -15.68 0.24
CA LEU A 198 -3.41 -16.50 -0.72
C LEU A 198 -4.41 -17.43 -0.02
N ILE A 199 -5.58 -17.59 -0.63
CA ILE A 199 -6.63 -18.46 -0.09
C ILE A 199 -6.31 -19.88 -0.54
N PHE A 200 -5.91 -20.75 0.39
CA PHE A 200 -5.73 -22.17 0.13
C PHE A 200 -7.09 -22.81 -0.20
N VAL A 201 -7.19 -23.42 -1.38
CA VAL A 201 -8.37 -24.14 -1.87
C VAL A 201 -7.98 -25.61 -2.01
N PRO A 202 -8.32 -26.47 -1.05
CA PRO A 202 -7.97 -27.89 -1.12
C PRO A 202 -8.81 -28.60 -2.19
N GLU A 203 -8.30 -29.72 -2.72
CA GLU A 203 -8.95 -30.54 -3.74
C GLU A 203 -10.42 -30.87 -3.39
N VAL A 204 -10.68 -31.14 -2.11
CA VAL A 204 -12.00 -31.52 -1.58
C VAL A 204 -13.04 -30.37 -1.55
N GLU A 205 -12.62 -29.13 -1.78
CA GLU A 205 -13.52 -27.98 -1.94
C GLU A 205 -13.88 -27.70 -3.41
N LEU A 206 -13.18 -28.30 -4.37
CA LEU A 206 -13.57 -28.27 -5.78
C LEU A 206 -14.84 -29.11 -5.99
N ARG A 207 -15.66 -28.75 -6.98
CA ARG A 207 -16.99 -29.37 -7.20
C ARG A 207 -17.08 -30.16 -8.50
N ASP A 208 -17.95 -31.17 -8.54
CA ASP A 208 -18.09 -32.05 -9.72
C ASP A 208 -18.70 -31.36 -10.95
N ASN A 209 -19.33 -30.18 -10.77
CA ASN A 209 -19.94 -29.39 -11.84
C ASN A 209 -20.00 -27.90 -11.51
N GLN A 210 -20.09 -27.08 -12.56
CA GLN A 210 -20.21 -25.62 -12.51
C GLN A 210 -21.26 -25.15 -11.48
N ARG A 211 -22.50 -25.65 -11.56
CA ARG A 211 -23.62 -25.16 -10.74
C ARG A 211 -23.40 -25.40 -9.24
N MET A 212 -22.82 -26.55 -8.87
CA MET A 212 -22.44 -26.82 -7.48
C MET A 212 -21.33 -25.88 -6.96
N ALA A 213 -20.42 -25.42 -7.84
CA ALA A 213 -19.41 -24.43 -7.48
C ALA A 213 -20.05 -23.06 -7.25
N GLU A 214 -20.97 -22.64 -8.12
CA GLU A 214 -21.71 -21.37 -8.02
C GLU A 214 -22.63 -21.31 -6.79
N GLU A 215 -23.19 -22.46 -6.37
CA GLU A 215 -23.95 -22.60 -5.11
C GLU A 215 -23.05 -22.64 -3.86
N ASN A 216 -21.80 -23.12 -3.97
CA ASN A 216 -20.86 -23.31 -2.85
C ASN A 216 -19.47 -22.70 -3.12
N PRO A 217 -19.38 -21.39 -3.42
CA PRO A 217 -18.15 -20.76 -3.90
C PRO A 217 -17.16 -20.44 -2.76
N VAL A 218 -15.87 -20.42 -3.10
CA VAL A 218 -14.79 -19.98 -2.20
C VAL A 218 -14.98 -18.50 -1.88
N ARG A 219 -14.91 -18.13 -0.60
CA ARG A 219 -15.08 -16.73 -0.18
C ARG A 219 -13.79 -15.96 -0.36
N VAL A 220 -13.87 -14.79 -0.99
CA VAL A 220 -12.74 -13.86 -1.14
C VAL A 220 -13.13 -12.51 -0.56
N GLU A 221 -12.32 -12.03 0.39
CA GLU A 221 -12.37 -10.65 0.89
C GLU A 221 -11.07 -9.95 0.50
N VAL A 222 -11.20 -8.76 -0.08
CA VAL A 222 -10.10 -7.97 -0.64
C VAL A 222 -9.96 -6.61 0.05
N GLU A 223 -8.78 -6.02 -0.01
CA GLU A 223 -8.54 -4.65 0.43
C GLU A 223 -7.65 -3.86 -0.53
N ARG A 224 -7.72 -2.53 -0.44
CA ARG A 224 -7.00 -1.59 -1.30
C ARG A 224 -5.53 -1.52 -0.87
N ALA A 225 -4.61 -1.49 -1.81
CA ALA A 225 -3.16 -1.44 -1.55
C ALA A 225 -2.63 -0.06 -1.10
N VAL A 226 -3.52 0.87 -0.72
CA VAL A 226 -3.18 2.24 -0.31
C VAL A 226 -4.00 2.67 0.90
N ALA A 227 -3.37 3.44 1.78
CA ALA A 227 -4.04 4.15 2.85
C ALA A 227 -4.67 5.46 2.31
N LYS A 228 -5.84 5.82 2.85
CA LYS A 228 -6.50 7.11 2.63
C LYS A 228 -6.39 7.94 3.90
N VAL A 229 -5.89 9.16 3.78
CA VAL A 229 -5.84 10.15 4.87
C VAL A 229 -6.85 11.26 4.56
N VAL A 230 -7.59 11.68 5.59
CA VAL A 230 -8.50 12.83 5.57
C VAL A 230 -8.17 13.68 6.80
N VAL A 231 -8.07 14.99 6.64
CA VAL A 231 -7.78 15.92 7.74
C VAL A 231 -9.00 16.81 7.94
N SER A 232 -9.80 16.47 8.94
CA SER A 232 -11.09 17.12 9.24
C SER A 232 -11.05 17.92 10.53
N GLY A 233 -11.90 18.94 10.62
CA GLY A 233 -12.04 19.79 11.80
C GLY A 233 -11.08 20.98 11.81
N VAL A 234 -11.60 22.17 11.52
CA VAL A 234 -10.86 23.43 11.65
C VAL A 234 -10.87 23.89 13.11
N PRO A 235 -9.72 24.29 13.71
CA PRO A 235 -9.70 24.81 15.08
C PRO A 235 -10.43 26.15 15.18
N GLU A 236 -11.54 26.17 15.91
CA GLU A 236 -12.48 27.30 15.96
C GLU A 236 -11.93 28.55 16.68
N VAL A 237 -10.97 28.38 17.59
CA VAL A 237 -10.36 29.46 18.39
C VAL A 237 -8.86 29.22 18.59
N VAL A 238 -8.05 30.25 18.33
CA VAL A 238 -6.63 30.31 18.77
C VAL A 238 -6.56 31.11 20.08
N PRO A 239 -5.69 30.74 21.06
CA PRO A 239 -5.62 31.44 22.34
C PRO A 239 -5.41 32.97 22.25
N HIS A 240 -5.81 33.66 23.31
CA HIS A 240 -5.52 35.08 23.56
C HIS A 240 -5.93 36.10 22.48
N GLY A 241 -6.75 35.73 21.50
CA GLY A 241 -7.18 36.62 20.41
C GLY A 241 -6.26 36.61 19.18
N ASP A 242 -5.35 35.64 19.11
CA ASP A 242 -4.67 35.26 17.87
C ASP A 242 -5.68 34.69 16.86
N ARG A 243 -5.24 34.51 15.60
CA ARG A 243 -6.04 33.87 14.55
C ARG A 243 -5.16 33.00 13.66
N ILE A 244 -5.72 31.93 13.10
CA ILE A 244 -5.07 31.15 12.03
C ILE A 244 -6.05 31.01 10.86
N ASP A 245 -5.64 31.48 9.68
CA ASP A 245 -6.42 31.42 8.44
C ASP A 245 -5.74 30.52 7.40
N ASN A 246 -6.38 30.34 6.24
CA ASN A 246 -5.79 29.71 5.05
C ASN A 246 -5.18 28.33 5.33
N LEU A 247 -5.79 27.55 6.22
CA LEU A 247 -5.29 26.24 6.62
C LEU A 247 -5.24 25.26 5.43
N LYS A 248 -4.07 24.67 5.25
CA LYS A 248 -3.74 23.69 4.20
C LYS A 248 -2.96 22.54 4.80
N TRP A 249 -2.98 21.39 4.13
CA TRP A 249 -2.19 20.22 4.56
C TRP A 249 -1.61 19.42 3.39
N GLY A 250 -0.72 18.50 3.74
CA GLY A 250 -0.20 17.46 2.85
C GLY A 250 0.49 16.35 3.64
N LEU A 251 0.64 15.17 3.04
CA LEU A 251 1.47 14.09 3.61
C LEU A 251 2.95 14.30 3.32
N ASP A 252 3.76 13.95 4.31
CA ASP A 252 5.23 13.96 4.34
C ASP A 252 5.73 12.62 4.91
N VAL A 253 6.95 12.23 4.56
CA VAL A 253 7.55 10.92 4.88
C VAL A 253 6.69 9.75 4.36
N THR A 254 6.21 9.86 3.11
CA THR A 254 5.40 8.81 2.48
C THR A 254 6.27 7.71 1.89
N ASN A 255 5.93 6.43 2.13
CA ASN A 255 6.72 5.30 1.65
C ASN A 255 6.79 5.26 0.12
N MET A 256 7.96 4.86 -0.40
CA MET A 256 8.23 4.64 -1.83
C MET A 256 8.16 3.16 -2.23
N TYR A 257 8.01 2.24 -1.27
CA TYR A 257 7.96 0.81 -1.52
C TYR A 257 6.73 0.17 -0.89
N THR A 258 6.22 -0.89 -1.53
CA THR A 258 5.14 -1.72 -0.98
C THR A 258 5.29 -3.17 -1.47
N TYR A 259 4.62 -4.11 -0.81
CA TYR A 259 4.38 -5.43 -1.38
C TYR A 259 3.05 -5.44 -2.15
N TRP A 260 2.97 -6.20 -3.25
CA TRP A 260 1.74 -6.30 -4.03
C TRP A 260 0.56 -6.88 -3.24
N MET A 261 0.84 -7.67 -2.20
CA MET A 261 -0.15 -8.19 -1.25
C MET A 261 0.36 -7.94 0.17
N ARG A 262 -0.54 -7.55 1.09
CA ARG A 262 -0.18 -7.17 2.47
C ARG A 262 0.47 -8.34 3.20
N LYS A 263 1.67 -8.13 3.71
CA LYS A 263 2.41 -9.14 4.48
C LYS A 263 2.02 -9.02 5.96
N MET A 264 1.14 -9.91 6.42
CA MET A 264 0.68 -9.97 7.80
C MET A 264 1.84 -10.09 8.80
N THR A 265 1.72 -9.47 9.97
CA THR A 265 2.66 -9.63 11.10
C THR A 265 1.91 -9.66 12.44
N PHE A 266 2.62 -9.48 13.56
CA PHE A 266 2.02 -9.39 14.90
C PHE A 266 1.05 -8.22 15.01
N ILE A 267 -0.09 -8.45 15.67
CA ILE A 267 -1.13 -7.43 15.84
C ILE A 267 -0.67 -6.32 16.80
N ALA A 268 -0.96 -5.06 16.45
CA ALA A 268 -0.38 -3.88 17.11
C ALA A 268 -0.92 -3.64 18.53
N ASN A 269 -2.09 -4.20 18.87
CA ASN A 269 -2.74 -4.05 20.17
C ASN A 269 -3.45 -5.35 20.61
N SER A 270 -2.68 -6.40 20.87
CA SER A 270 -3.13 -7.76 21.22
C SER A 270 -3.81 -7.93 22.60
N GLY A 271 -4.53 -6.92 23.09
CA GLY A 271 -5.15 -6.92 24.42
C GLY A 271 -4.18 -7.12 25.61
N GLY A 272 -2.87 -7.12 25.37
CA GLY A 272 -1.83 -7.43 26.36
C GLY A 272 -1.06 -8.74 26.14
N VAL A 273 -1.17 -9.41 24.97
CA VAL A 273 -0.44 -10.65 24.64
C VAL A 273 0.72 -10.37 23.67
N PRO A 274 1.99 -10.21 24.11
CA PRO A 274 3.06 -9.80 23.21
C PRO A 274 3.36 -10.84 22.13
N ASN A 275 3.52 -10.38 20.88
CA ASN A 275 3.80 -11.21 19.70
C ASN A 275 2.65 -12.18 19.33
N GLU A 276 1.39 -11.78 19.55
CA GLU A 276 0.26 -12.47 18.94
C GLU A 276 0.21 -12.19 17.43
N MET A 277 0.20 -13.25 16.62
CA MET A 277 0.21 -13.18 15.15
C MET A 277 -1.22 -13.00 14.61
N GLU A 278 -1.39 -12.18 13.57
CA GLU A 278 -2.69 -12.08 12.87
C GLU A 278 -3.14 -13.46 12.37
N GLN A 279 -4.39 -13.83 12.70
CA GLN A 279 -4.97 -15.11 12.31
C GLN A 279 -5.86 -14.96 11.07
N LEU A 280 -5.81 -15.95 10.17
CA LEU A 280 -6.64 -15.97 8.97
C LEU A 280 -8.13 -15.97 9.35
N ASN A 281 -8.89 -15.02 8.77
CA ASN A 281 -10.32 -14.80 9.03
C ASN A 281 -10.70 -14.51 10.50
N ALA A 282 -9.79 -13.98 11.32
CA ALA A 282 -10.04 -13.65 12.73
C ALA A 282 -9.37 -12.31 13.16
N GLY A 283 -9.47 -11.96 14.45
CA GLY A 283 -8.98 -10.71 15.04
C GLY A 283 -9.83 -9.47 14.67
N TYR A 284 -9.70 -8.39 15.44
CA TYR A 284 -10.32 -7.11 15.09
C TYR A 284 -9.53 -6.43 13.97
N ARG A 285 -10.19 -5.68 13.07
CA ARG A 285 -9.50 -5.06 11.92
C ARG A 285 -8.59 -3.92 12.38
N GLU A 286 -8.95 -3.26 13.46
CA GLU A 286 -8.26 -2.16 14.13
C GLU A 286 -6.95 -2.59 14.80
N GLU A 287 -6.75 -3.88 15.05
CA GLU A 287 -5.54 -4.44 15.67
C GLU A 287 -4.51 -4.93 14.63
N ARG A 288 -4.93 -5.11 13.37
CA ARG A 288 -4.08 -5.69 12.32
C ARG A 288 -2.91 -4.77 11.97
N TYR A 289 -1.78 -5.38 11.67
CA TYR A 289 -0.55 -4.71 11.27
C TYR A 289 0.12 -5.48 10.13
N ALA A 290 1.14 -4.88 9.52
CA ALA A 290 1.83 -5.46 8.38
C ALA A 290 3.33 -5.17 8.43
N GLU A 291 4.11 -5.98 7.69
CA GLU A 291 5.53 -5.75 7.41
C GLU A 291 5.69 -5.27 5.96
N ASP A 292 5.81 -3.96 5.75
CA ASP A 292 6.18 -3.40 4.46
C ASP A 292 7.68 -3.66 4.10
N PRO A 293 8.18 -3.23 2.93
CA PRO A 293 9.57 -3.47 2.53
C PRO A 293 10.66 -2.74 3.35
N ASN A 294 10.32 -1.73 4.17
CA ASN A 294 11.28 -0.95 4.96
C ASN A 294 10.94 -0.83 6.48
N PHE A 295 10.22 -1.84 6.98
CA PHE A 295 9.78 -2.04 8.37
C PHE A 295 10.86 -1.95 9.49
N THR A 296 12.10 -2.39 9.24
CA THR A 296 13.12 -2.59 10.31
C THR A 296 14.48 -2.00 9.93
N ARG A 297 15.06 -1.20 10.85
CA ARG A 297 16.38 -0.55 10.74
C ARG A 297 16.56 0.39 9.56
N PHE A 298 15.54 1.16 9.23
CA PHE A 298 15.62 2.19 8.21
C PHE A 298 15.76 3.61 8.78
N SER A 299 15.32 3.87 10.02
CA SER A 299 15.53 5.16 10.66
C SER A 299 17.01 5.45 10.89
N SER A 300 17.41 6.68 10.57
CA SER A 300 18.76 7.19 10.82
C SER A 300 19.12 7.16 12.32
N TRP A 301 18.13 7.25 13.20
CA TRP A 301 18.29 7.15 14.67
C TRP A 301 18.75 5.75 15.12
N ASN A 302 18.42 4.72 14.34
CA ASN A 302 18.81 3.33 14.60
C ASN A 302 20.04 2.90 13.75
N GLY A 303 20.70 3.85 13.07
CA GLY A 303 21.82 3.59 12.16
C GLY A 303 21.41 3.09 10.77
N GLY A 304 20.13 3.19 10.42
CA GLY A 304 19.60 2.92 9.09
C GLY A 304 19.88 4.04 8.08
N ASN A 305 19.39 3.84 6.85
CA ASN A 305 19.39 4.87 5.81
C ASN A 305 18.00 4.98 5.17
N PRO A 306 17.23 6.02 5.48
CA PRO A 306 15.88 6.20 4.93
C PRO A 306 15.87 6.98 3.59
N VAL A 307 17.04 7.44 3.12
CA VAL A 307 17.15 8.18 1.85
C VAL A 307 16.79 7.29 0.67
N GLY A 308 15.78 7.69 -0.10
CA GLY A 308 15.25 6.92 -1.23
C GLY A 308 14.33 5.77 -0.82
N GLN A 309 13.92 5.69 0.45
CA GLN A 309 12.87 4.81 0.96
C GLN A 309 11.54 5.56 1.16
N PHE A 310 11.61 6.84 1.49
CA PHE A 310 10.47 7.72 1.71
C PHE A 310 10.63 9.02 0.91
N GLU A 311 9.51 9.59 0.47
CA GLU A 311 9.45 10.94 -0.08
C GLU A 311 9.25 11.97 1.04
N TYR A 312 10.05 13.04 1.00
CA TYR A 312 10.07 14.09 2.01
C TYR A 312 9.70 15.44 1.42
N LEU A 313 8.91 16.22 2.16
CA LEU A 313 8.72 17.64 1.90
C LEU A 313 10.01 18.41 2.26
N SER A 314 10.44 19.30 1.36
CA SER A 314 11.71 20.02 1.48
C SER A 314 11.53 21.53 1.61
N GLY A 315 12.32 22.16 2.49
CA GLY A 315 12.35 23.62 2.64
C GLY A 315 11.03 24.18 3.19
N THR A 316 10.39 25.07 2.43
CA THR A 316 9.04 25.58 2.70
C THR A 316 8.10 24.97 1.67
N PRO A 317 7.40 23.85 1.98
CA PRO A 317 6.54 23.17 1.02
C PRO A 317 5.22 23.92 0.81
N GLU A 318 4.82 24.09 -0.45
CA GLU A 318 3.49 24.60 -0.81
C GLU A 318 2.45 23.49 -0.64
N LEU A 319 1.59 23.62 0.37
CA LEU A 319 0.55 22.64 0.70
C LEU A 319 -0.78 23.00 0.02
N SER A 320 -1.36 22.05 -0.71
CA SER A 320 -2.50 22.32 -1.60
C SER A 320 -3.86 21.86 -1.05
N LYS A 321 -3.90 20.79 -0.25
CA LYS A 321 -5.15 20.18 0.25
C LYS A 321 -5.84 21.09 1.28
N ASN A 322 -7.14 21.29 1.12
CA ASN A 322 -8.01 21.89 2.13
C ASN A 322 -8.29 20.86 3.25
N PHE A 323 -8.81 21.32 4.38
CA PHE A 323 -9.43 20.41 5.34
C PHE A 323 -10.69 19.78 4.68
N ASP A 324 -11.01 18.56 5.10
CA ASP A 324 -12.01 17.65 4.51
C ASP A 324 -11.72 17.16 3.06
N ASP A 325 -10.67 17.67 2.39
CA ASP A 325 -10.05 16.94 1.27
C ASP A 325 -9.38 15.65 1.78
N TYR A 326 -9.07 14.75 0.84
CA TYR A 326 -8.37 13.48 1.09
C TYR A 326 -7.03 13.42 0.33
N ASP A 327 -6.14 12.54 0.77
CA ASP A 327 -4.89 12.19 0.09
C ASP A 327 -4.60 10.70 0.26
N TYR A 328 -3.82 10.10 -0.66
CA TYR A 328 -3.46 8.68 -0.60
C TYR A 328 -1.95 8.49 -0.43
N THR A 329 -1.58 7.35 0.14
CA THR A 329 -0.19 6.92 0.31
C THR A 329 -0.09 5.40 0.38
N LEU A 330 1.10 4.85 0.13
CA LEU A 330 1.39 3.44 0.38
C LEU A 330 1.27 3.12 1.88
N GLU A 331 1.19 1.83 2.20
CA GLU A 331 1.40 1.35 3.56
C GLU A 331 2.78 1.81 4.08
N ASN A 332 2.84 2.25 5.34
CA ASN A 332 4.08 2.68 5.99
C ASN A 332 4.03 2.25 7.46
N THR A 333 4.82 1.24 7.81
CA THR A 333 4.79 0.46 9.06
C THR A 333 6.22 0.28 9.57
N MET A 334 6.39 0.13 10.89
CA MET A 334 7.71 -0.05 11.49
C MET A 334 7.67 -1.09 12.60
N ASP A 335 8.81 -1.74 12.84
CA ASP A 335 9.02 -2.34 14.16
C ASP A 335 9.02 -1.28 15.27
N ALA A 336 8.77 -1.71 16.49
CA ALA A 336 8.55 -0.81 17.62
C ALA A 336 9.74 0.12 17.95
N ALA A 337 10.97 -0.19 17.50
CA ALA A 337 12.16 0.62 17.68
C ALA A 337 12.39 1.63 16.54
N ASP A 338 11.92 1.34 15.33
CA ASP A 338 12.01 2.20 14.14
C ASP A 338 10.85 3.20 13.98
N GLN A 339 9.84 3.18 14.86
CA GLN A 339 8.82 4.24 14.97
C GLN A 339 9.46 5.61 15.31
N ARG A 340 9.86 6.38 14.27
CA ARG A 340 10.68 7.59 14.37
C ARG A 340 10.23 8.65 13.36
N HIS A 341 10.40 9.92 13.72
CA HIS A 341 9.95 11.07 12.93
C HIS A 341 10.60 11.22 11.53
N ASP A 342 11.64 10.44 11.22
CA ASP A 342 12.31 10.41 9.91
C ASP A 342 11.82 9.27 8.99
N VAL A 343 10.98 8.35 9.46
CA VAL A 343 10.39 7.26 8.65
C VAL A 343 8.87 7.14 8.75
N THR A 344 8.25 7.57 9.86
CA THR A 344 6.80 7.53 10.04
C THR A 344 6.07 8.60 9.21
N THR A 345 5.16 8.19 8.31
CA THR A 345 4.26 9.09 7.56
C THR A 345 3.57 10.09 8.49
N ARG A 346 3.57 11.37 8.12
CA ARG A 346 2.98 12.46 8.92
C ARG A 346 2.17 13.44 8.07
N VAL A 347 1.15 14.01 8.68
CA VAL A 347 0.43 15.16 8.15
C VAL A 347 1.23 16.42 8.52
N VAL A 348 1.59 17.22 7.52
CA VAL A 348 2.09 18.59 7.71
C VAL A 348 0.93 19.55 7.45
N ILE A 349 0.80 20.57 8.30
CA ILE A 349 -0.22 21.61 8.20
C ILE A 349 0.48 22.97 8.05
N SER A 350 -0.02 23.80 7.14
CA SER A 350 0.39 25.20 6.97
C SER A 350 -0.82 26.13 7.06
N GLY A 351 -0.57 27.42 7.31
CA GLY A 351 -1.63 28.42 7.45
C GLY A 351 -1.08 29.80 7.82
N THR A 352 -1.92 30.82 7.72
CA THR A 352 -1.59 32.20 8.05
C THR A 352 -1.88 32.46 9.53
N TYR A 353 -0.89 32.27 10.40
CA TYR A 353 -1.00 32.69 11.81
C TYR A 353 -0.85 34.21 11.93
N THR A 354 -1.81 34.85 12.60
CA THR A 354 -1.86 36.28 12.91
C THR A 354 -1.87 36.47 14.43
N PRO A 355 -0.81 37.02 15.05
CA PRO A 355 -0.82 37.33 16.49
C PRO A 355 -1.87 38.39 16.86
N ASN A 356 -2.35 38.40 18.10
CA ASN A 356 -3.19 39.47 18.60
C ASN A 356 -2.47 40.84 18.51
N GLY A 357 -3.19 41.91 18.18
CA GLY A 357 -2.63 43.24 17.87
C GLY A 357 -1.97 43.34 16.48
N PHE A 358 -1.73 42.22 15.78
CA PHE A 358 -1.29 42.21 14.39
C PHE A 358 -2.50 42.30 13.45
N GLY A 359 -3.39 43.27 13.72
CA GLY A 359 -4.64 43.48 12.98
C GLY A 359 -4.40 43.63 11.48
N SER A 360 -5.30 43.01 10.70
CA SER A 360 -5.14 42.71 9.27
C SER A 360 -4.82 43.94 8.42
N VAL A 361 -3.54 44.11 8.07
CA VAL A 361 -3.11 45.04 7.03
C VAL A 361 -3.63 44.51 5.70
N ALA A 362 -4.48 45.27 5.03
CA ALA A 362 -5.01 44.92 3.72
C ALA A 362 -3.91 45.04 2.64
N THR A 363 -3.02 44.04 2.59
CA THR A 363 -2.08 43.90 1.47
C THR A 363 -2.89 43.68 0.19
N ARG A 364 -2.53 44.34 -0.90
CA ARG A 364 -3.32 44.30 -2.17
C ARG A 364 -3.40 42.91 -2.81
N ASN A 365 -2.64 41.94 -2.29
CA ASN A 365 -2.48 40.59 -2.83
C ASN A 365 -2.95 39.50 -1.84
N GLY A 366 -3.55 39.85 -0.69
CA GLY A 366 -4.05 38.88 0.30
C GLY A 366 -2.99 38.15 1.13
N GLY A 367 -1.71 38.50 1.00
CA GLY A 367 -0.63 37.97 1.83
C GLY A 367 -0.71 38.50 3.27
N GLY A 368 -0.44 37.62 4.24
CA GLY A 368 -0.42 37.94 5.67
C GLY A 368 0.70 38.90 6.09
N ILE A 369 0.69 39.30 7.35
CA ILE A 369 1.70 40.20 7.92
C ILE A 369 2.92 39.38 8.34
N SER A 370 4.08 39.65 7.74
CA SER A 370 5.35 39.10 8.23
C SER A 370 5.70 39.68 9.60
N PHE A 371 6.19 38.84 10.52
CA PHE A 371 6.62 39.23 11.85
C PHE A 371 7.82 38.37 12.29
N TYR A 372 8.56 38.86 13.29
CA TYR A 372 9.59 38.10 14.00
C TYR A 372 9.04 37.63 15.35
N TYR A 373 9.47 36.48 15.83
CA TYR A 373 9.11 35.99 17.17
C TYR A 373 10.36 35.82 18.02
N PHE A 374 10.40 36.49 19.18
CA PHE A 374 11.55 36.47 20.09
C PHE A 374 11.10 36.30 21.53
N LYS A 375 11.46 35.16 22.16
CA LYS A 375 11.19 34.85 23.58
C LYS A 375 9.77 35.21 24.04
N GLY A 376 8.77 34.69 23.34
CA GLY A 376 7.35 34.91 23.64
C GLY A 376 6.71 36.10 22.92
N ASN A 377 7.50 37.05 22.43
CA ASN A 377 7.02 38.32 21.86
C ASN A 377 6.99 38.29 20.33
N ALA A 378 5.85 38.63 19.74
CA ALA A 378 5.72 38.91 18.31
C ALA A 378 6.10 40.37 18.02
N ILE A 379 6.95 40.59 17.02
CA ILE A 379 7.54 41.89 16.65
C ILE A 379 7.27 42.16 15.17
N ARG A 380 6.62 43.29 14.85
CA ARG A 380 6.36 43.72 13.46
C ARG A 380 7.67 43.95 12.70
N VAL A 381 7.68 43.67 11.39
CA VAL A 381 8.87 43.89 10.54
C VAL A 381 9.31 45.35 10.52
N GLU A 382 8.37 46.29 10.63
CA GLU A 382 8.65 47.72 10.78
C GLU A 382 9.40 48.00 12.09
N ALA A 383 8.83 47.59 13.23
CA ALA A 383 9.46 47.78 14.54
C ALA A 383 10.83 47.09 14.65
N MET A 384 11.00 45.91 14.07
CA MET A 384 12.31 45.25 13.99
C MET A 384 13.30 46.06 13.15
N ARG A 385 12.89 46.61 12.00
CA ARG A 385 13.72 47.48 11.16
C ARG A 385 14.15 48.74 11.89
N ASP A 386 13.24 49.34 12.66
CA ASP A 386 13.54 50.55 13.43
C ASP A 386 14.52 50.26 14.58
N MET A 387 14.36 49.14 15.29
CA MET A 387 15.35 48.62 16.27
C MET A 387 16.70 48.21 15.64
N VAL A 388 16.70 47.76 14.38
CA VAL A 388 17.89 47.43 13.59
C VAL A 388 18.65 48.70 13.15
N ASN A 389 17.93 49.80 12.87
CA ASN A 389 18.52 51.10 12.55
C ASN A 389 18.98 51.87 13.79
N ASP A 390 18.24 51.76 14.89
CA ASP A 390 18.46 52.48 16.15
C ASP A 390 18.21 51.57 17.36
N ARG A 391 19.30 51.09 17.98
CA ARG A 391 19.26 50.26 19.19
C ARG A 391 18.59 50.97 20.37
N GLY A 392 18.53 52.30 20.39
CA GLY A 392 17.83 53.07 21.41
C GLY A 392 16.33 52.78 21.45
N GLN A 393 15.75 52.32 20.34
CA GLN A 393 14.33 52.02 20.23
C GLN A 393 13.94 50.61 20.71
N ILE A 394 14.91 49.76 21.08
CA ILE A 394 14.61 48.45 21.68
C ILE A 394 13.96 48.67 23.07
N PRO A 395 12.69 48.24 23.28
CA PRO A 395 12.02 48.33 24.56
C PRO A 395 12.79 47.58 25.65
N GLN A 396 12.79 48.10 26.88
CA GLN A 396 13.62 47.54 27.95
C GLN A 396 13.36 46.04 28.19
N GLU A 397 12.10 45.60 28.15
CA GLU A 397 11.74 44.17 28.26
C GLU A 397 12.42 43.30 27.18
N LEU A 398 12.45 43.76 25.93
CA LEU A 398 13.12 43.04 24.85
C LEU A 398 14.65 43.14 24.95
N ARG A 399 15.19 44.23 25.52
CA ARG A 399 16.62 44.40 25.81
C ARG A 399 17.08 43.45 26.93
N ASP A 400 16.33 43.37 28.02
CA ASP A 400 16.53 42.45 29.14
C ASP A 400 16.37 40.99 28.69
N ALA A 401 15.46 40.73 27.74
CA ALA A 401 15.37 39.44 27.04
C ALA A 401 16.55 39.18 26.08
N GLY A 402 17.44 40.14 25.83
CA GLY A 402 18.65 39.99 25.02
C GLY A 402 18.47 40.19 23.51
N LEU A 403 17.42 40.88 23.08
CA LEU A 403 17.17 41.13 21.64
C LEU A 403 18.28 41.94 20.98
N GLU A 404 18.89 42.89 21.70
CA GLU A 404 20.00 43.70 21.22
C GLU A 404 21.19 42.84 20.75
N GLN A 405 21.66 41.92 21.60
CA GLN A 405 22.72 40.97 21.25
C GLN A 405 22.28 40.01 20.13
N ALA A 406 21.01 39.60 20.09
CA ALA A 406 20.51 38.74 19.03
C ALA A 406 20.49 39.45 17.66
N ILE A 407 20.19 40.75 17.61
CA ILE A 407 20.28 41.57 16.39
C ILE A 407 21.75 41.74 15.97
N GLU A 408 22.66 42.03 16.92
CA GLU A 408 24.10 42.13 16.62
C GLU A 408 24.65 40.83 16.01
N ASN A 409 24.32 39.68 16.60
CA ASN A 409 24.80 38.37 16.16
C ASN A 409 24.26 37.94 14.78
N VAL A 410 23.25 38.63 14.23
CA VAL A 410 22.66 38.37 12.90
C VAL A 410 23.18 39.37 11.84
N LEU A 411 23.84 40.45 12.27
CA LEU A 411 24.40 41.50 11.41
C LEU A 411 25.94 41.46 11.32
N ALA A 412 26.58 40.53 12.04
CA ALA A 412 28.03 40.30 12.08
C ALA A 412 28.46 39.18 11.12
#